data_AF-A0A3D1QU01-F1
#
_entry.id   AF-A0A3D1QU01-F1
#
_cell.length_a   1.000
_cell.length_b   1.000
_cell.length_c   1.000
_cell.angle_alpha   90.00
_cell.angle_beta   90.00
_cell.angle_gamma   90.00
#
_symmetry.space_group_name_H-M   'P 1'
#
loop_
_entity.id
_entity.type
_entity.pdbx_description
1 polymer ?
#
loop_
_entity_poly.entity_id
_entity_poly.type
_entity_poly.pdbx_seq_one_letter_code
_entity_poly.pdbx_strand_id
1 'polypeptide(L)'
;MEGKSFDVDTMSFNYLNPESSRANFRQSAIDTFALTKLLKKGFKVASDSSPTGREVCFDTERIGFFGHSHGGLTGAIAAGIEHDVQSWMFSGAGGGLAITVTERKDIVDVREAITYLLGLGGDEPLTETHPVMTLIQTLVDATDPINYAPYWNRDAAFGEPSNVMLTSGLHDEQTPYRTANALALAARLPPIEPLPLAIPEYAWAGIQAQQAPVSGNVNGATAGFLQWGPHAANRHYDSHFLIFYRPEAIDTSMRFLRSGVAQGAAVIERNPDSDAL
;
A
#
# COMPACT_ATOMS: atom_id res chain seq x y z
N MET A 1 15.03 29.07 -19.67
CA MET A 1 14.57 29.01 -18.27
C MET A 1 15.08 27.70 -17.71
N GLU A 2 16.18 27.73 -16.96
CA GLU A 2 16.66 26.55 -16.24
C GLU A 2 15.61 26.18 -15.19
N GLY A 3 14.97 25.02 -15.37
CA GLY A 3 14.04 24.50 -14.39
C GLY A 3 14.80 24.20 -13.11
N LYS A 4 14.46 24.88 -12.02
CA LYS A 4 14.92 24.48 -10.70
C LYS A 4 14.51 23.02 -10.53
N SER A 5 15.46 22.13 -10.25
CA SER A 5 15.15 20.74 -9.90
C SER A 5 14.44 20.77 -8.55
N PHE A 6 13.13 20.75 -8.58
CA PHE A 6 12.35 20.52 -7.38
C PHE A 6 12.37 19.03 -7.09
N ASP A 7 12.50 18.70 -5.81
CA ASP A 7 12.43 17.35 -5.31
C ASP A 7 11.01 16.79 -5.53
N VAL A 8 10.92 15.64 -6.20
CA VAL A 8 9.64 15.04 -6.63
C VAL A 8 8.81 14.61 -5.43
N ASP A 9 9.44 14.18 -4.34
CA ASP A 9 8.75 13.80 -3.11
C ASP A 9 8.08 15.04 -2.49
N THR A 10 8.80 16.17 -2.45
CA THR A 10 8.27 17.45 -1.99
C THR A 10 7.10 17.95 -2.83
N MET A 11 7.13 17.74 -4.15
CA MET A 11 6.01 18.11 -5.03
C MET A 11 4.81 17.18 -4.88
N SER A 12 5.05 15.89 -4.66
CA SER A 12 4.02 14.87 -4.53
C SER A 12 3.28 14.99 -3.19
N PHE A 13 4.02 15.13 -2.10
CA PHE A 13 3.55 15.31 -0.72
C PHE A 13 3.35 16.78 -0.35
N ASN A 14 2.87 17.59 -1.30
CA ASN A 14 2.65 19.02 -1.09
C ASN A 14 1.33 19.29 -0.35
N TYR A 15 1.26 18.86 0.91
CA TYR A 15 0.06 18.99 1.74
C TYR A 15 -0.32 20.44 2.07
N LEU A 16 0.64 21.36 1.92
CA LEU A 16 0.40 22.80 2.07
C LEU A 16 -0.34 23.40 0.87
N ASN A 17 -0.40 22.69 -0.26
CA ASN A 17 -1.26 23.02 -1.38
C ASN A 17 -2.48 22.08 -1.39
N PRO A 18 -3.69 22.56 -1.04
CA PRO A 18 -4.90 21.74 -1.02
C PRO A 18 -5.25 21.12 -2.37
N GLU A 19 -4.91 21.77 -3.48
CA GLU A 19 -5.13 21.22 -4.82
C GLU A 19 -4.21 20.02 -5.07
N SER A 20 -2.90 20.18 -4.82
CA SER A 20 -1.93 19.09 -4.95
C SER A 20 -2.29 17.91 -4.03
N SER A 21 -2.64 18.18 -2.78
CA SER A 21 -3.07 17.17 -1.80
C SER A 21 -4.23 16.33 -2.30
N ARG A 22 -5.19 16.96 -3.00
CA ARG A 22 -6.39 16.30 -3.52
C ARG A 22 -6.20 15.66 -4.89
N ALA A 23 -5.24 16.13 -5.69
CA ALA A 23 -5.13 15.77 -7.10
C ALA A 23 -3.94 14.83 -7.41
N ASN A 24 -2.78 15.00 -6.78
CA ASN A 24 -1.56 14.28 -7.17
C ASN A 24 -1.73 12.75 -7.08
N PHE A 25 -2.27 12.28 -5.96
CA PHE A 25 -2.46 10.85 -5.71
C PHE A 25 -3.50 10.25 -6.65
N ARG A 26 -4.57 10.98 -6.95
CA ARG A 26 -5.58 10.59 -7.93
C ARG A 26 -5.01 10.55 -9.34
N GLN A 27 -4.18 11.53 -9.71
CA GLN A 27 -3.52 11.53 -11.00
C GLN A 27 -2.60 10.31 -11.13
N SER A 28 -1.82 9.99 -10.10
CA SER A 28 -0.99 8.77 -10.10
C SER A 28 -1.81 7.48 -10.20
N ALA A 29 -2.99 7.41 -9.56
CA ALA A 29 -3.93 6.30 -9.74
C ALA A 29 -4.46 6.23 -11.20
N ILE A 30 -4.82 7.37 -11.80
CA ILE A 30 -5.24 7.46 -13.21
C ILE A 30 -4.10 7.04 -14.16
N ASP A 31 -2.87 7.39 -13.85
CA ASP A 31 -1.70 7.00 -14.64
C ASP A 31 -1.53 5.48 -14.63
N THR A 32 -1.89 4.79 -13.53
CA THR A 32 -1.95 3.32 -13.49
C THR A 32 -2.96 2.79 -14.52
N PHE A 33 -4.14 3.40 -14.65
CA PHE A 33 -5.13 3.00 -15.66
C PHE A 33 -4.63 3.26 -17.08
N ALA A 34 -3.91 4.37 -17.29
CA ALA A 34 -3.31 4.67 -18.58
C ALA A 34 -2.25 3.63 -18.98
N LEU A 35 -1.40 3.21 -18.04
CA LEU A 35 -0.40 2.15 -18.24
C LEU A 35 -1.06 0.80 -18.53
N THR A 36 -2.04 0.39 -17.75
CA THR A 36 -2.77 -0.86 -17.98
C THR A 36 -3.45 -0.85 -19.35
N LYS A 37 -4.16 0.23 -19.70
CA LYS A 37 -4.78 0.41 -21.02
C LYS A 37 -3.78 0.39 -22.17
N LEU A 38 -2.59 0.96 -21.98
CA LEU A 38 -1.51 0.89 -22.96
C LEU A 38 -1.08 -0.56 -23.21
N LEU A 39 -0.88 -1.34 -22.15
CA LEU A 39 -0.56 -2.77 -22.23
C LEU A 39 -1.68 -3.55 -22.94
N LYS A 40 -2.94 -3.37 -22.53
CA LYS A 40 -4.11 -4.03 -23.14
C LYS A 40 -4.31 -3.70 -24.62
N LYS A 41 -3.84 -2.55 -25.09
CA LYS A 41 -3.83 -2.18 -26.51
C LYS A 41 -2.71 -2.85 -27.32
N GLY A 42 -1.90 -3.70 -26.71
CA GLY A 42 -0.82 -4.43 -27.38
C GLY A 42 0.43 -3.58 -27.56
N PHE A 43 0.75 -2.72 -26.58
CA PHE A 43 2.03 -2.02 -26.56
C PHE A 43 3.20 -2.99 -26.62
N LYS A 44 4.25 -2.59 -27.34
CA LYS A 44 5.47 -3.37 -27.52
C LYS A 44 6.68 -2.45 -27.42
N VAL A 45 7.77 -2.97 -26.88
CA VAL A 45 9.07 -2.30 -26.95
C VAL A 45 9.76 -2.74 -28.24
N ALA A 46 10.00 -1.80 -29.14
CA ALA A 46 10.69 -2.07 -30.40
C ALA A 46 12.11 -2.62 -30.16
N SER A 47 12.61 -3.43 -31.10
CA SER A 47 13.89 -4.13 -30.96
C SER A 47 15.09 -3.20 -30.82
N ASP A 48 15.04 -2.01 -31.42
CA ASP A 48 16.08 -0.97 -31.34
C ASP A 48 16.17 -0.29 -29.96
N SER A 49 15.06 -0.31 -29.21
CA SER A 49 14.95 0.24 -27.86
C SER A 49 15.04 -0.84 -26.76
N SER A 50 15.05 -2.12 -27.14
CA SER A 50 15.06 -3.26 -26.23
C SER A 50 16.48 -3.66 -25.81
N PRO A 51 16.74 -3.93 -24.52
CA PRO A 51 18.06 -4.36 -24.04
C PRO A 51 18.49 -5.73 -24.58
N THR A 52 17.57 -6.48 -25.19
CA THR A 52 17.84 -7.80 -25.79
C THR A 52 18.00 -7.77 -27.30
N GLY A 53 17.84 -6.60 -27.94
CA GLY A 53 17.82 -6.47 -29.41
C GLY A 53 16.62 -7.16 -30.08
N ARG A 54 15.63 -7.60 -29.31
CA ARG A 54 14.39 -8.24 -29.78
C ARG A 54 13.17 -7.47 -29.30
N GLU A 55 12.10 -7.49 -30.11
CA GLU A 55 10.81 -6.91 -29.71
C GLU A 55 10.34 -7.55 -28.39
N VAL A 56 9.98 -6.71 -27.41
CA VAL A 56 9.38 -7.18 -26.14
C VAL A 56 7.86 -7.03 -26.26
N CYS A 57 7.16 -8.16 -26.13
CA CYS A 57 5.71 -8.22 -26.02
C CYS A 57 5.32 -8.49 -24.57
N PHE A 58 4.19 -7.91 -24.15
CA PHE A 58 3.60 -8.13 -22.83
C PHE A 58 2.38 -9.04 -22.96
N ASP A 59 2.23 -9.97 -22.02
CA ASP A 59 1.03 -10.80 -21.92
C ASP A 59 -0.08 -9.97 -21.28
N THR A 60 -1.10 -9.62 -22.07
CA THR A 60 -2.18 -8.70 -21.65
C THR A 60 -3.14 -9.30 -20.64
N GLU A 61 -3.05 -10.61 -20.40
CA GLU A 61 -3.88 -11.34 -19.44
C GLU A 61 -3.12 -11.66 -18.14
N ARG A 62 -1.87 -11.18 -18.01
CA ARG A 62 -0.96 -11.48 -16.90
C ARG A 62 -0.25 -10.23 -16.39
N ILE A 63 -1.03 -9.32 -15.81
CA ILE A 63 -0.62 -8.02 -15.27
C ILE A 63 -0.69 -8.05 -13.74
N GLY A 64 0.47 -8.01 -13.09
CA GLY A 64 0.59 -7.80 -11.64
C GLY A 64 1.00 -6.37 -11.31
N PHE A 65 0.61 -5.88 -10.13
CA PHE A 65 1.01 -4.58 -9.63
C PHE A 65 1.79 -4.72 -8.32
N PHE A 66 2.94 -4.05 -8.24
CA PHE A 66 3.72 -3.87 -7.02
C PHE A 66 3.84 -2.38 -6.71
N GLY A 67 3.38 -1.97 -5.53
CA GLY A 67 3.50 -0.61 -5.05
C GLY A 67 4.18 -0.57 -3.68
N HIS A 68 5.31 0.12 -3.60
CA HIS A 68 5.97 0.40 -2.34
C HIS A 68 5.81 1.87 -1.95
N SER A 69 5.57 2.15 -0.66
CA SER A 69 5.47 3.50 -0.11
C SER A 69 4.40 4.31 -0.85
N HIS A 70 4.77 5.46 -1.42
CA HIS A 70 3.93 6.27 -2.28
C HIS A 70 3.25 5.47 -3.41
N GLY A 71 3.97 4.56 -4.08
CA GLY A 71 3.37 3.67 -5.10
C GLY A 71 2.36 2.68 -4.52
N GLY A 72 2.51 2.31 -3.25
CA GLY A 72 1.53 1.53 -2.51
C GLY A 72 0.26 2.34 -2.21
N LEU A 73 0.39 3.62 -1.84
CA LEU A 73 -0.74 4.52 -1.61
C LEU A 73 -1.55 4.76 -2.89
N THR A 74 -0.88 5.05 -4.00
CA THR A 74 -1.57 5.34 -5.29
C THR A 74 -2.11 4.07 -5.93
N GLY A 75 -1.39 2.94 -5.82
CA GLY A 75 -1.88 1.63 -6.22
C GLY A 75 -3.11 1.17 -5.42
N ALA A 76 -3.15 1.46 -4.12
CA ALA A 76 -4.29 1.15 -3.26
C ALA A 76 -5.57 1.91 -3.66
N ILE A 77 -5.43 3.14 -4.19
CA ILE A 77 -6.55 3.87 -4.81
C ILE A 77 -6.97 3.18 -6.12
N ALA A 78 -6.00 2.82 -6.97
CA ALA A 78 -6.25 2.21 -8.27
C ALA A 78 -6.92 0.83 -8.17
N ALA A 79 -6.54 0.02 -7.18
CA ALA A 79 -7.05 -1.36 -7.00
C ALA A 79 -8.55 -1.46 -6.72
N GLY A 80 -9.20 -0.38 -6.28
CA GLY A 80 -10.65 -0.36 -6.13
C GLY A 80 -11.41 -0.19 -7.44
N ILE A 81 -10.73 0.03 -8.57
CA ILE A 81 -11.33 0.47 -9.84
C ILE A 81 -10.71 -0.22 -11.07
N GLU A 82 -9.42 -0.54 -11.05
CA GLU A 82 -8.73 -1.19 -12.17
C GLU A 82 -8.86 -2.72 -12.11
N HIS A 83 -9.53 -3.29 -13.10
CA HIS A 83 -9.87 -4.71 -13.14
C HIS A 83 -8.99 -5.53 -14.09
N ASP A 84 -8.15 -4.89 -14.92
CA ASP A 84 -7.23 -5.60 -15.82
C ASP A 84 -5.97 -6.11 -15.08
N VAL A 85 -5.77 -5.73 -13.81
CA VAL A 85 -4.66 -6.19 -12.94
C VAL A 85 -5.13 -7.38 -12.10
N GLN A 86 -4.47 -8.53 -12.25
CA GLN A 86 -4.87 -9.78 -11.57
C GLN A 86 -4.40 -9.85 -10.12
N SER A 87 -3.38 -9.11 -9.72
CA SER A 87 -2.83 -9.16 -8.35
C SER A 87 -2.17 -7.86 -7.93
N TRP A 88 -2.53 -7.40 -6.73
CA TRP A 88 -2.06 -6.16 -6.13
C TRP A 88 -1.23 -6.46 -4.88
N MET A 89 0.05 -6.10 -4.92
CA MET A 89 0.95 -6.22 -3.78
C MET A 89 1.37 -4.84 -3.30
N PHE A 90 1.04 -4.53 -2.06
CA PHE A 90 1.33 -3.25 -1.42
C PHE A 90 2.32 -3.43 -0.27
N SER A 91 3.34 -2.58 -0.24
CA SER A 91 4.37 -2.55 0.80
C SER A 91 4.53 -1.14 1.34
N GLY A 92 4.63 -0.98 2.67
CA GLY A 92 4.81 0.34 3.28
C GLY A 92 3.66 1.30 2.97
N ALA A 93 2.47 0.75 2.69
CA ALA A 93 1.25 1.50 2.43
C ALA A 93 0.37 1.54 3.67
N GLY A 94 -0.34 2.64 3.86
CA GLY A 94 -1.24 2.86 4.98
C GLY A 94 -2.38 3.78 4.58
N GLY A 95 -3.30 4.00 5.51
CA GLY A 95 -4.41 4.93 5.34
C GLY A 95 -4.83 5.52 6.67
N GLY A 96 -5.73 6.51 6.62
CA GLY A 96 -6.14 7.30 7.77
C GLY A 96 -5.06 8.32 8.14
N LEU A 97 -5.03 9.45 7.42
CA LEU A 97 -4.07 10.53 7.63
C LEU A 97 -3.98 10.98 9.10
N ALA A 98 -5.07 10.90 9.87
CA ALA A 98 -5.06 11.22 11.29
C ALA A 98 -4.01 10.43 12.11
N ILE A 99 -3.82 9.14 11.80
CA ILE A 99 -2.79 8.30 12.44
C ILE A 99 -1.40 8.79 12.00
N THR A 100 -1.19 9.03 10.71
CA THR A 100 0.08 9.55 10.18
C THR A 100 0.47 10.87 10.82
N VAL A 101 -0.44 11.85 10.86
CA VAL A 101 -0.17 13.17 11.45
C VAL A 101 0.24 13.04 12.92
N THR A 102 -0.37 12.11 13.63
CA THR A 102 -0.16 11.99 15.06
C THR A 102 1.10 11.17 15.37
N GLU A 103 1.41 10.12 14.61
CA GLU A 103 2.49 9.19 14.95
C GLU A 103 3.78 9.40 14.18
N ARG A 104 3.73 9.91 12.95
CA ARG A 104 4.91 10.06 12.08
C ARG A 104 5.83 11.17 12.58
N LYS A 105 7.13 10.88 12.64
CA LYS A 105 8.18 11.79 13.16
C LYS A 105 9.37 11.98 12.23
N ASP A 106 9.46 11.23 11.13
CA ASP A 106 10.54 11.41 10.16
C ASP A 106 10.34 12.70 9.34
N ILE A 107 11.46 13.34 9.00
CA ILE A 107 11.54 14.61 8.26
C ILE A 107 10.99 15.81 9.06
N VAL A 108 9.72 15.79 9.48
CA VAL A 108 9.04 16.82 10.27
C VAL A 108 8.06 16.16 11.24
N ASP A 109 8.03 16.62 12.49
CA ASP A 109 6.94 16.29 13.41
C ASP A 109 5.67 17.07 13.02
N VAL A 110 4.82 16.43 12.21
CA VAL A 110 3.61 17.06 11.67
C VAL A 110 2.62 17.41 12.79
N ARG A 111 2.56 16.61 13.86
CA ARG A 111 1.73 16.88 15.03
C ARG A 111 2.16 18.20 15.68
N GLU A 112 3.46 18.35 15.92
CA GLU A 112 4.02 19.55 16.56
C GLU A 112 3.83 20.78 15.65
N ALA A 113 4.06 20.65 14.35
CA ALA A 113 3.86 21.73 13.39
C ALA A 113 2.41 22.25 13.36
N ILE A 114 1.42 21.34 13.35
CA ILE A 114 -0.01 21.71 13.39
C ILE A 114 -0.38 22.32 14.73
N THR A 115 0.12 21.74 15.83
CA THR A 115 -0.10 22.25 17.21
C THR A 115 0.39 23.70 17.32
N TYR A 116 1.60 23.97 16.83
CA TYR A 116 2.19 25.32 16.82
C TYR A 116 1.41 26.28 15.92
N LEU A 117 1.09 25.88 14.68
CA LEU A 117 0.40 26.72 13.70
C LEU A 117 -1.00 27.16 14.18
N LEU A 118 -1.70 26.27 14.89
CA LEU A 118 -3.05 26.53 15.40
C LEU A 118 -3.07 27.09 16.82
N GLY A 119 -1.91 27.25 17.45
CA GLY A 119 -1.79 27.77 18.82
C GLY A 119 -2.42 26.87 19.88
N LEU A 120 -2.43 25.55 19.64
CA LEU A 120 -3.00 24.59 20.59
C LEU A 120 -2.11 24.51 21.84
N GLY A 121 -2.73 24.67 23.01
CA GLY A 121 -2.05 24.66 24.31
C GLY A 121 -1.85 23.25 24.86
N GLY A 122 -1.12 23.13 25.97
CA GLY A 122 -0.92 21.84 26.65
C GLY A 122 -2.23 21.24 27.23
N ASP A 123 -3.25 22.07 27.40
CA ASP A 123 -4.61 21.71 27.79
C ASP A 123 -5.49 21.24 26.60
N GLU A 124 -5.03 21.43 25.36
CA GLU A 124 -5.71 21.00 24.13
C GLU A 124 -4.77 20.15 23.25
N PRO A 125 -4.49 18.89 23.63
CA PRO A 125 -3.59 18.05 22.87
C PRO A 125 -4.20 17.66 21.50
N LEU A 126 -3.39 17.77 20.44
CA LEU A 126 -3.76 17.29 19.12
C LEU A 126 -3.80 15.75 19.08
N THR A 127 -5.00 15.21 19.17
CA THR A 127 -5.30 13.76 19.10
C THR A 127 -5.96 13.39 17.78
N GLU A 128 -5.99 12.09 17.44
CA GLU A 128 -6.68 11.59 16.24
C GLU A 128 -8.16 12.02 16.17
N THR A 129 -8.81 12.19 17.32
CA THR A 129 -10.23 12.58 17.44
C THR A 129 -10.45 14.09 17.57
N HIS A 130 -9.39 14.90 17.48
CA HIS A 130 -9.51 16.36 17.58
C HIS A 130 -10.29 16.91 16.36
N PRO A 131 -11.24 17.86 16.50
CA PRO A 131 -12.07 18.33 15.38
C PRO A 131 -11.28 18.87 14.18
N VAL A 132 -10.14 19.51 14.43
CA VAL A 132 -9.17 19.92 13.40
C VAL A 132 -8.72 18.73 12.55
N MET A 133 -8.46 17.57 13.17
CA MET A 133 -8.07 16.37 12.44
C MET A 133 -9.19 15.87 11.53
N THR A 134 -10.46 16.01 11.91
CA THR A 134 -11.59 15.72 11.02
C THR A 134 -11.59 16.63 9.78
N LEU A 135 -11.30 17.93 9.95
CA LEU A 135 -11.20 18.86 8.82
C LEU A 135 -10.03 18.52 7.90
N ILE A 136 -8.85 18.24 8.47
CA ILE A 136 -7.67 17.83 7.71
C ILE A 136 -7.93 16.52 6.96
N GLN A 137 -8.53 15.54 7.62
CA GLN A 137 -8.92 14.27 7.01
C GLN A 137 -9.90 14.50 5.85
N THR A 138 -10.91 15.36 6.02
CA THR A 138 -11.88 15.70 4.95
C THR A 138 -11.19 16.26 3.69
N LEU A 139 -10.09 17.01 3.86
CA LEU A 139 -9.34 17.54 2.71
C LEU A 139 -8.71 16.43 1.88
N VAL A 140 -8.20 15.38 2.53
CA VAL A 140 -7.45 14.29 1.89
C VAL A 140 -8.25 13.00 1.71
N ASP A 141 -9.48 12.90 2.21
CA ASP A 141 -10.32 11.69 2.11
C ASP A 141 -10.48 11.23 0.66
N ALA A 142 -10.52 12.21 -0.24
CA ALA A 142 -10.51 12.03 -1.68
C ALA A 142 -9.35 11.17 -2.21
N THR A 143 -8.24 11.12 -1.49
CA THR A 143 -6.96 10.51 -1.85
C THR A 143 -6.44 9.56 -0.78
N ASP A 144 -7.21 9.32 0.30
CA ASP A 144 -6.79 8.42 1.38
C ASP A 144 -7.11 6.97 0.97
N PRO A 145 -6.10 6.08 0.88
CA PRO A 145 -6.31 4.68 0.50
C PRO A 145 -7.35 3.94 1.34
N ILE A 146 -7.55 4.34 2.60
CA ILE A 146 -8.51 3.69 3.51
C ILE A 146 -9.96 3.75 2.98
N ASN A 147 -10.28 4.77 2.19
CA ASN A 147 -11.61 4.97 1.60
C ASN A 147 -11.82 4.12 0.34
N TYR A 148 -10.75 3.57 -0.25
CA TYR A 148 -10.78 2.72 -1.44
C TYR A 148 -10.65 1.23 -1.10
N ALA A 149 -10.03 0.92 0.04
CA ALA A 149 -9.83 -0.42 0.57
C ALA A 149 -11.09 -1.31 0.60
N PRO A 150 -12.29 -0.82 0.97
CA PRO A 150 -13.51 -1.64 0.91
C PRO A 150 -13.84 -2.18 -0.49
N TYR A 151 -13.44 -1.49 -1.55
CA TYR A 151 -13.73 -1.91 -2.93
C TYR A 151 -12.85 -3.07 -3.42
N TRP A 152 -11.77 -3.41 -2.69
CA TRP A 152 -10.88 -4.49 -3.13
C TRP A 152 -11.51 -5.88 -2.95
N ASN A 153 -12.31 -6.05 -1.89
CA ASN A 153 -12.73 -7.37 -1.41
C ASN A 153 -14.16 -7.44 -0.84
N ARG A 154 -14.79 -6.29 -0.53
CA ARG A 154 -16.02 -6.26 0.28
C ARG A 154 -17.27 -5.90 -0.52
N ASP A 155 -17.14 -5.12 -1.58
CA ASP A 155 -18.30 -4.54 -2.27
C ASP A 155 -18.46 -5.07 -3.70
N ALA A 156 -19.34 -6.07 -3.84
CA ALA A 156 -19.65 -6.67 -5.14
C ALA A 156 -20.28 -5.68 -6.13
N ALA A 157 -20.79 -4.52 -5.68
CA ALA A 157 -21.26 -3.47 -6.57
C ALA A 157 -20.13 -2.83 -7.39
N PHE A 158 -18.88 -3.01 -6.95
CA PHE A 158 -17.68 -2.47 -7.60
C PHE A 158 -16.85 -3.56 -8.32
N GLY A 159 -17.38 -4.79 -8.43
CA GLY A 159 -16.77 -5.87 -9.19
C GLY A 159 -16.42 -7.10 -8.36
N GLU A 160 -15.75 -8.05 -9.00
CA GLU A 160 -15.25 -9.25 -8.35
C GLU A 160 -14.04 -8.91 -7.46
N PRO A 161 -13.86 -9.63 -6.32
CA PRO A 161 -12.71 -9.43 -5.46
C PRO A 161 -11.36 -9.59 -6.19
N SER A 162 -10.41 -8.73 -5.84
CA SER A 162 -9.05 -8.76 -6.37
C SER A 162 -8.14 -9.62 -5.50
N ASN A 163 -7.12 -10.24 -6.09
CA ASN A 163 -6.02 -10.78 -5.28
C ASN A 163 -5.25 -9.60 -4.67
N VAL A 164 -5.21 -9.45 -3.34
CA VAL A 164 -4.53 -8.35 -2.66
C VAL A 164 -3.67 -8.83 -1.49
N MET A 165 -2.40 -8.41 -1.46
CA MET A 165 -1.51 -8.62 -0.33
C MET A 165 -0.94 -7.29 0.16
N LEU A 166 -1.07 -7.03 1.47
CA LEU A 166 -0.49 -5.85 2.12
C LEU A 166 0.58 -6.28 3.11
N THR A 167 1.72 -5.59 3.12
CA THR A 167 2.81 -5.83 4.06
C THR A 167 3.16 -4.59 4.88
N SER A 168 3.58 -4.82 6.13
CA SER A 168 4.00 -3.76 7.06
C SER A 168 5.13 -4.23 7.99
N GLY A 169 5.95 -3.28 8.44
CA GLY A 169 6.96 -3.49 9.47
C GLY A 169 6.61 -2.72 10.74
N LEU A 170 6.91 -3.28 11.91
CA LEU A 170 6.62 -2.62 13.19
C LEU A 170 7.45 -1.35 13.44
N HIS A 171 8.64 -1.23 12.83
CA HIS A 171 9.50 -0.05 12.90
C HIS A 171 9.53 0.72 11.57
N ASP A 172 8.40 0.72 10.85
CA ASP A 172 8.20 1.60 9.71
C ASP A 172 8.02 3.06 10.18
N GLU A 173 9.08 3.85 10.11
CA GLU A 173 9.09 5.25 10.53
C GLU A 173 8.32 6.17 9.56
N GLN A 174 8.17 5.77 8.28
CA GLN A 174 7.56 6.61 7.24
C GLN A 174 6.06 6.36 7.11
N THR A 175 5.65 5.11 7.32
CA THR A 175 4.26 4.65 7.35
C THR A 175 4.04 3.89 8.66
N PRO A 176 3.71 4.59 9.77
CA PRO A 176 3.52 3.96 11.08
C PRO A 176 2.61 2.74 10.98
N TYR A 177 2.98 1.62 11.60
CA TYR A 177 2.33 0.32 11.39
C TYR A 177 0.80 0.33 11.63
N ARG A 178 0.30 1.24 12.49
CA ARG A 178 -1.14 1.42 12.73
C ARG A 178 -1.89 1.89 11.49
N THR A 179 -1.26 2.67 10.61
CA THR A 179 -1.85 3.08 9.32
C THR A 179 -2.06 1.88 8.39
N ALA A 180 -1.11 0.94 8.36
CA ALA A 180 -1.22 -0.30 7.60
C ALA A 180 -2.26 -1.25 8.20
N ASN A 181 -2.33 -1.35 9.54
CA ASN A 181 -3.36 -2.11 10.24
C ASN A 181 -4.77 -1.56 9.90
N ALA A 182 -4.95 -0.24 9.96
CA ALA A 182 -6.21 0.42 9.62
C ALA A 182 -6.61 0.17 8.15
N LEU A 183 -5.65 0.27 7.22
CA LEU A 183 -5.88 -0.04 5.82
C LEU A 183 -6.26 -1.51 5.59
N ALA A 184 -5.54 -2.44 6.21
CA ALA A 184 -5.82 -3.88 6.14
C ALA A 184 -7.23 -4.21 6.66
N LEU A 185 -7.61 -3.62 7.80
CA LEU A 185 -8.94 -3.78 8.40
C LEU A 185 -10.05 -3.21 7.51
N ALA A 186 -9.84 -2.03 6.91
CA ALA A 186 -10.79 -1.42 5.97
C ALA A 186 -11.01 -2.31 4.74
N ALA A 187 -9.94 -2.93 4.23
CA ALA A 187 -9.97 -3.91 3.14
C ALA A 187 -10.41 -5.32 3.57
N ARG A 188 -10.65 -5.53 4.87
CA ARG A 188 -10.95 -6.84 5.48
C ARG A 188 -9.92 -7.93 5.13
N LEU A 189 -8.64 -7.57 4.99
CA LEU A 189 -7.57 -8.53 4.73
C LEU A 189 -7.35 -9.39 5.98
N PRO A 190 -7.47 -10.73 5.90
CA PRO A 190 -7.15 -11.59 7.03
C PRO A 190 -5.66 -11.44 7.40
N PRO A 191 -5.32 -11.29 8.70
CA PRO A 191 -3.93 -11.33 9.11
C PRO A 191 -3.36 -12.73 8.91
N ILE A 192 -2.18 -12.83 8.31
CA ILE A 192 -1.52 -14.10 8.03
C ILE A 192 -0.43 -14.34 9.06
N GLU A 193 -0.57 -15.41 9.83
CA GLU A 193 0.34 -15.74 10.91
C GLU A 193 1.75 -16.14 10.42
N PRO A 194 2.78 -15.98 11.27
CA PRO A 194 2.75 -15.36 12.61
C PRO A 194 2.63 -13.83 12.58
N LEU A 195 1.87 -13.26 13.52
CA LEU A 195 1.83 -11.81 13.76
C LEU A 195 2.77 -11.43 14.92
N PRO A 196 3.65 -10.42 14.73
CA PRO A 196 4.54 -9.95 15.79
C PRO A 196 3.81 -9.10 16.85
N LEU A 197 2.61 -8.60 16.52
CA LEU A 197 1.79 -7.75 17.39
C LEU A 197 0.32 -8.17 17.25
N ALA A 198 -0.39 -8.26 18.37
CA ALA A 198 -1.84 -8.47 18.35
C ALA A 198 -2.55 -7.19 17.89
N ILE A 199 -3.57 -7.34 17.04
CA ILE A 199 -4.38 -6.25 16.50
C ILE A 199 -5.84 -6.51 16.90
N PRO A 200 -6.29 -6.04 18.09
CA PRO A 200 -7.60 -6.38 18.67
C PRO A 200 -8.79 -6.03 17.77
N GLU A 201 -8.64 -5.03 16.91
CA GLU A 201 -9.67 -4.54 16.00
C GLU A 201 -10.17 -5.62 15.04
N TYR A 202 -9.35 -6.62 14.69
CA TYR A 202 -9.78 -7.76 13.88
C TYR A 202 -10.89 -8.57 14.57
N ALA A 203 -10.85 -8.70 15.90
CA ALA A 203 -11.88 -9.38 16.66
C ALA A 203 -13.23 -8.63 16.58
N TRP A 204 -13.20 -7.29 16.61
CA TRP A 204 -14.40 -6.47 16.44
C TRP A 204 -14.97 -6.53 15.02
N ALA A 205 -14.09 -6.68 14.02
CA ALA A 205 -14.47 -6.84 12.62
C ALA A 205 -14.93 -8.25 12.23
N GLY A 206 -14.85 -9.21 13.16
CA GLY A 206 -15.16 -10.63 12.94
C GLY A 206 -14.24 -11.30 11.93
N ILE A 207 -12.98 -10.85 11.83
CA ILE A 207 -11.97 -11.39 10.91
C ILE A 207 -10.98 -12.21 11.74
N GLN A 208 -10.74 -13.43 11.30
CA GLN A 208 -9.81 -14.35 11.97
C GLN A 208 -8.46 -14.37 11.26
N ALA A 209 -7.39 -14.56 12.04
CA ALA A 209 -6.08 -14.84 11.50
C ALA A 209 -6.08 -16.19 10.75
N GLN A 210 -5.24 -16.28 9.73
CA GLN A 210 -5.10 -17.49 8.91
C GLN A 210 -3.64 -17.95 8.89
N GLN A 211 -3.44 -19.26 8.79
CA GLN A 211 -2.12 -19.85 8.63
C GLN A 211 -1.76 -19.93 7.15
N ALA A 212 -0.55 -19.52 6.80
CA ALA A 212 0.00 -19.77 5.47
C ALA A 212 0.20 -21.29 5.23
N PRO A 213 0.08 -21.79 3.99
CA PRO A 213 -0.26 -21.05 2.78
C PRO A 213 -1.75 -20.71 2.66
N VAL A 214 -2.06 -19.57 2.05
CA VAL A 214 -3.42 -19.10 1.81
C VAL A 214 -3.63 -18.80 0.32
N SER A 215 -4.76 -19.25 -0.22
CA SER A 215 -5.20 -18.98 -1.59
C SER A 215 -6.72 -19.05 -1.70
N GLY A 216 -7.33 -18.18 -2.51
CA GLY A 216 -8.78 -18.17 -2.77
C GLY A 216 -9.68 -17.95 -1.55
N ASN A 217 -9.13 -17.36 -0.48
CA ASN A 217 -9.78 -17.24 0.82
C ASN A 217 -10.86 -16.15 0.91
N VAL A 218 -11.01 -15.32 -0.14
CA VAL A 218 -12.04 -14.28 -0.23
C VAL A 218 -12.78 -14.43 -1.56
N ASN A 219 -13.88 -15.19 -1.53
CA ASN A 219 -14.73 -15.45 -2.70
C ASN A 219 -13.95 -15.92 -3.95
N GLY A 220 -12.91 -16.73 -3.77
CA GLY A 220 -12.06 -17.22 -4.86
C GLY A 220 -10.85 -16.34 -5.18
N ALA A 221 -10.79 -15.10 -4.68
CA ALA A 221 -9.59 -14.27 -4.67
C ALA A 221 -8.76 -14.50 -3.40
N THR A 222 -7.48 -14.16 -3.46
CA THR A 222 -6.54 -14.29 -2.34
C THR A 222 -6.30 -12.93 -1.70
N ALA A 223 -6.62 -12.82 -0.42
CA ALA A 223 -6.41 -11.61 0.37
C ALA A 223 -5.60 -11.91 1.64
N GLY A 224 -4.65 -11.04 2.00
CA GLY A 224 -3.94 -11.19 3.26
C GLY A 224 -3.10 -9.99 3.68
N PHE A 225 -2.94 -9.84 4.99
CA PHE A 225 -2.06 -8.86 5.61
C PHE A 225 -0.92 -9.56 6.35
N LEU A 226 0.31 -9.20 6.02
CA LEU A 226 1.51 -9.71 6.69
C LEU A 226 2.22 -8.58 7.40
N GLN A 227 2.68 -8.86 8.61
CA GLN A 227 3.44 -7.91 9.39
C GLN A 227 4.68 -8.57 9.97
N TRP A 228 5.77 -7.81 10.02
CA TRP A 228 7.04 -8.27 10.54
C TRP A 228 7.52 -7.39 11.68
N GLY A 229 8.09 -8.04 12.69
CA GLY A 229 8.72 -7.40 13.84
C GLY A 229 10.24 -7.45 13.78
N PRO A 230 10.90 -6.86 14.79
CA PRO A 230 12.34 -6.63 14.79
C PRO A 230 13.12 -7.94 14.70
N HIS A 231 14.25 -7.89 14.00
CA HIS A 231 15.11 -9.04 13.81
C HIS A 231 16.57 -8.69 14.08
N ALA A 232 17.25 -9.50 14.90
CA ALA A 232 18.62 -9.23 15.34
C ALA A 232 19.63 -9.16 14.18
N ALA A 233 19.39 -9.90 13.09
CA ALA A 233 20.30 -9.95 11.95
C ALA A 233 20.35 -8.64 11.14
N ASN A 234 19.23 -7.90 11.06
CA ASN A 234 19.17 -6.69 10.25
C ASN A 234 17.98 -5.81 10.70
N ARG A 235 18.30 -4.57 11.09
CA ARG A 235 17.32 -3.55 11.50
C ARG A 235 16.30 -3.18 10.41
N HIS A 236 16.58 -3.51 9.15
CA HIS A 236 15.68 -3.22 8.04
C HIS A 236 14.57 -4.26 7.87
N TYR A 237 14.59 -5.37 8.62
CA TYR A 237 13.63 -6.49 8.46
C TYR A 237 12.21 -6.19 8.93
N ASP A 238 11.99 -5.02 9.51
CA ASP A 238 10.69 -4.48 9.89
C ASP A 238 10.62 -2.95 9.76
N SER A 239 11.53 -2.39 8.96
CA SER A 239 11.48 -0.98 8.56
C SER A 239 10.52 -0.75 7.39
N HIS A 240 10.36 0.50 6.97
CA HIS A 240 9.67 0.86 5.73
C HIS A 240 10.12 0.01 4.53
N PHE A 241 11.43 -0.19 4.40
CA PHE A 241 12.02 -0.88 3.25
C PHE A 241 12.11 -2.40 3.41
N LEU A 242 11.41 -3.01 4.38
CA LEU A 242 11.57 -4.45 4.69
C LEU A 242 11.41 -5.35 3.47
N ILE A 243 10.59 -4.94 2.51
CA ILE A 243 10.30 -5.69 1.28
C ILE A 243 11.51 -5.85 0.35
N PHE A 244 12.59 -5.11 0.58
CA PHE A 244 13.84 -5.19 -0.17
C PHE A 244 14.99 -5.81 0.63
N TYR A 245 14.81 -6.01 1.94
CA TYR A 245 15.87 -6.50 2.81
C TYR A 245 15.55 -7.85 3.43
N ARG A 246 14.29 -8.12 3.77
CA ARG A 246 13.87 -9.36 4.43
C ARG A 246 13.61 -10.45 3.39
N PRO A 247 14.42 -11.53 3.34
CA PRO A 247 14.26 -12.61 2.36
C PRO A 247 12.84 -13.18 2.31
N GLU A 248 12.26 -13.45 3.49
CA GLU A 248 10.92 -14.02 3.62
C GLU A 248 9.85 -13.11 2.99
N ALA A 249 9.98 -11.80 3.17
CA ALA A 249 9.04 -10.83 2.61
C ALA A 249 9.18 -10.71 1.09
N ILE A 250 10.43 -10.72 0.58
CA ILE A 250 10.73 -10.72 -0.85
C ILE A 250 10.12 -11.97 -1.50
N ASP A 251 10.43 -13.15 -0.96
CA ASP A 251 9.96 -14.43 -1.49
C ASP A 251 8.44 -14.51 -1.49
N THR A 252 7.79 -14.18 -0.37
CA THR A 252 6.32 -14.16 -0.25
C THR A 252 5.68 -13.25 -1.31
N SER A 253 6.25 -12.06 -1.52
CA SER A 253 5.72 -11.06 -2.48
C SER A 253 5.89 -11.50 -3.93
N MET A 254 7.05 -12.05 -4.26
CA MET A 254 7.32 -12.58 -5.59
C MET A 254 6.46 -13.79 -5.90
N ARG A 255 6.25 -14.71 -4.93
CA ARG A 255 5.33 -15.85 -5.08
C ARG A 255 3.90 -15.40 -5.27
N PHE A 256 3.42 -14.45 -4.47
CA PHE A 256 2.08 -13.89 -4.58
C PHE A 256 1.83 -13.33 -5.98
N LEU A 257 2.70 -12.45 -6.46
CA LEU A 257 2.57 -11.85 -7.79
C LEU A 257 2.66 -12.90 -8.91
N ARG A 258 3.63 -13.83 -8.84
CA ARG A 258 3.83 -14.88 -9.87
C ARG A 258 2.65 -15.84 -9.94
N SER A 259 2.16 -16.33 -8.80
CA SER A 259 1.03 -17.26 -8.76
C SER A 259 -0.26 -16.58 -9.23
N GLY A 260 -0.50 -15.34 -8.82
CA GLY A 260 -1.68 -14.59 -9.21
C GLY A 260 -1.79 -14.38 -10.72
N VAL A 261 -0.70 -14.01 -11.39
CA VAL A 261 -0.71 -13.85 -12.85
C VAL A 261 -0.63 -15.17 -13.63
N ALA A 262 -0.12 -16.25 -13.04
CA ALA A 262 0.05 -17.54 -13.74
C ALA A 262 -1.15 -18.49 -13.58
N GLN A 263 -1.80 -18.47 -12.42
CA GLN A 263 -2.79 -19.49 -12.01
C GLN A 263 -4.18 -18.89 -11.76
N GLY A 264 -4.33 -17.56 -11.77
CA GLY A 264 -5.59 -16.85 -11.49
C GLY A 264 -5.92 -16.73 -10.00
N ALA A 265 -5.41 -17.65 -9.16
CA ALA A 265 -5.46 -17.55 -7.71
C ALA A 265 -4.04 -17.31 -7.16
N ALA A 266 -3.82 -16.16 -6.53
CA ALA A 266 -2.53 -15.88 -5.91
C ALA A 266 -2.33 -16.77 -4.67
N VAL A 267 -1.08 -16.97 -4.26
CA VAL A 267 -0.71 -17.75 -3.07
C VAL A 267 0.10 -16.88 -2.15
N ILE A 268 -0.35 -16.76 -0.90
CA ILE A 268 0.42 -16.17 0.18
C ILE A 268 1.05 -17.31 0.96
N GLU A 269 2.38 -17.42 0.90
CA GLU A 269 3.14 -18.44 1.59
C GLU A 269 4.35 -17.80 2.28
N ARG A 270 4.63 -18.20 3.52
CA ARG A 270 5.79 -17.74 4.27
C ARG A 270 6.84 -18.82 4.28
N ASN A 271 8.03 -18.48 3.79
CA ASN A 271 9.19 -19.35 3.81
C ASN A 271 10.26 -18.74 4.71
N PRO A 272 10.36 -19.14 5.99
CA PRO A 272 11.35 -18.57 6.92
C PRO A 272 12.80 -18.91 6.50
N ASP A 273 12.99 -19.96 5.70
CA ASP A 273 14.30 -20.42 5.20
C ASP A 273 14.64 -19.81 3.83
N SER A 274 13.88 -18.83 3.34
CA SER A 274 14.19 -18.15 2.10
C SER A 274 15.51 -17.37 2.22
N ASP A 275 16.36 -17.47 1.20
CA ASP A 275 17.49 -16.58 0.99
C ASP A 275 17.08 -15.41 0.08
N ALA A 276 17.69 -14.23 0.23
CA ALA A 276 17.41 -13.11 -0.67
C ALA A 276 17.81 -13.52 -2.10
N LEU A 277 16.82 -13.53 -3.01
CA LEU A 277 17.03 -13.81 -4.45
C LEU A 277 17.96 -12.80 -5.11
#